data_AF-T1A3Q2-F1
#
_entry.id   AF-T1A3Q2-F1
#
_cell.length_a   1.000
_cell.length_b   1.000
_cell.length_c   1.000
_cell.angle_alpha   90.00
_cell.angle_beta   90.00
_cell.angle_gamma   90.00
#
_symmetry.space_group_name_H-M   'P 1'
#
loop_
_entity.id
_entity.type
_entity.pdbx_description
1 polymer ?
#
loop_
_entity_poly.entity_id
_entity_poly.type
_entity_poly.pdbx_seq_one_letter_code
_entity_poly.pdbx_strand_id
1 'polypeptide(L)'
;PYQQLIVADGKRVWVYDPDLQQVTVRAQDSAEAHSPLNVLTDLKLLDRQFKVSEDGAHDGQAWLKLRPDTDQAEFKYAELGFADNQLHTMVFEDLLGDRTTIRFSDWRRNVKLPADTFRFTPPPGADVIGDAPAAEAYPLKN
;
A
#
# COMPACT_ATOMS: atom_id res chain seq x y z
N PRO A 1 3.22 0.97 -19.69
CA PRO A 1 2.86 1.09 -18.26
C PRO A 1 3.84 0.22 -17.48
N TYR A 2 4.54 0.78 -16.50
CA TYR A 2 5.47 0.01 -15.67
C TYR A 2 4.66 -0.94 -14.81
N GLN A 3 4.89 -2.24 -14.96
CA GLN A 3 4.23 -3.23 -14.13
C GLN A 3 5.01 -3.31 -12.82
N GLN A 4 4.32 -3.15 -11.69
CA GLN A 4 4.93 -3.38 -10.39
C GLN A 4 4.02 -4.30 -9.60
N LEU A 5 4.60 -5.33 -9.01
CA LEU A 5 3.89 -6.23 -8.11
C LEU A 5 4.31 -5.92 -6.68
N ILE A 6 3.33 -5.55 -5.84
CA ILE A 6 3.53 -5.30 -4.42
C ILE A 6 2.77 -6.37 -3.63
N VAL A 7 3.47 -7.12 -2.79
CA VAL A 7 2.89 -8.18 -1.95
C VAL A 7 3.31 -7.98 -0.50
N ALA A 8 2.34 -7.88 0.40
CA ALA A 8 2.56 -7.88 1.85
C ALA A 8 2.17 -9.25 2.42
N ASP A 9 3.12 -10.01 2.96
CA ASP A 9 2.92 -11.40 3.41
C ASP A 9 2.60 -11.55 4.91
N GLY A 10 2.44 -10.42 5.62
CA GLY A 10 2.23 -10.34 7.07
C GLY A 10 3.52 -10.21 7.88
N LYS A 11 4.70 -10.27 7.23
CA LYS A 11 6.00 -9.98 7.86
C LYS A 11 6.82 -9.01 7.02
N ARG A 12 6.71 -9.10 5.69
CA ARG A 12 7.48 -8.32 4.73
C ARG A 12 6.61 -7.79 3.60
N VAL A 13 7.04 -6.66 3.06
CA VAL A 13 6.56 -6.11 1.80
C VAL A 13 7.61 -6.40 0.73
N TRP A 14 7.16 -7.10 -0.32
CA TRP A 14 7.92 -7.43 -1.52
C TRP A 14 7.48 -6.52 -2.64
N VAL A 15 8.42 -5.82 -3.28
CA VAL A 15 8.16 -4.98 -4.44
C VAL A 15 8.97 -5.53 -5.60
N TYR A 16 8.31 -6.10 -6.59
CA TYR A 16 8.93 -6.66 -7.79
C TYR A 16 8.69 -5.74 -8.99
N ASP A 17 9.80 -5.32 -9.59
CA ASP A 17 9.86 -4.66 -10.89
C ASP A 17 10.38 -5.68 -11.94
N PRO A 18 9.52 -6.16 -12.86
CA PRO A 18 9.89 -7.13 -13.87
C PRO A 18 10.79 -6.55 -14.96
N ASP A 19 10.70 -5.24 -15.24
CA ASP A 19 11.50 -4.59 -16.28
C ASP A 19 12.96 -4.49 -15.84
N LEU A 20 13.18 -4.25 -14.55
CA LEU A 20 14.51 -4.23 -13.94
C LEU A 20 14.99 -5.60 -13.45
N GLN A 21 14.11 -6.60 -13.47
CA GLN A 21 14.33 -7.90 -12.80
C GLN A 21 14.80 -7.70 -11.36
N GLN A 22 14.16 -6.81 -10.61
CA GLN A 22 14.59 -6.43 -9.26
C GLN A 22 13.45 -6.61 -8.26
N VAL A 23 13.78 -7.21 -7.11
CA VAL A 23 12.90 -7.34 -5.95
C VAL A 23 13.48 -6.54 -4.79
N THR A 24 12.71 -5.59 -4.27
CA THR A 24 13.05 -4.89 -3.03
C THR A 24 12.23 -5.47 -1.88
N VAL A 25 12.88 -5.74 -0.75
CA VAL A 25 12.26 -6.39 0.41
C VAL A 25 12.44 -5.52 1.65
N ARG A 26 11.34 -5.27 2.36
CA ARG A 26 11.35 -4.50 3.62
C ARG A 26 10.47 -5.18 4.66
N ALA A 27 10.82 -5.03 5.94
CA ALA A 27 9.94 -5.41 7.04
C ALA A 27 8.60 -4.66 6.91
N GLN A 28 7.50 -5.37 7.14
CA GLN A 28 6.17 -4.80 6.93
C GLN A 28 5.85 -3.69 7.93
N ASP A 29 6.23 -3.84 9.19
CA ASP A 29 6.02 -2.81 10.23
C ASP A 29 6.59 -1.43 9.82
N SER A 30 7.77 -1.42 9.18
CA SER A 30 8.38 -0.17 8.70
C SER A 30 7.76 0.32 7.39
N ALA A 31 7.35 -0.58 6.49
CA ALA A 31 6.68 -0.21 5.25
C ALA A 31 5.26 0.35 5.49
N GLU A 32 4.55 -0.20 6.46
CA GLU A 32 3.24 0.28 6.89
C GLU A 32 3.33 1.71 7.43
N ALA A 33 4.32 2.03 8.27
CA ALA A 33 4.44 3.37 8.85
C ALA A 33 4.47 4.52 7.82
N HIS A 34 4.87 4.24 6.57
CA HIS A 34 5.02 5.23 5.50
C HIS A 34 3.94 5.09 4.41
N SER A 35 3.07 4.07 4.48
CA SER A 35 2.07 3.82 3.44
C SER A 35 0.72 4.47 3.77
N PRO A 36 0.24 5.42 2.93
CA PRO A 36 -1.06 6.02 3.14
C PRO A 36 -2.21 5.04 2.84
N LEU A 37 -1.93 3.86 2.27
CA LEU A 37 -2.91 2.80 2.03
C LEU A 37 -3.36 2.06 3.29
N ASN A 38 -2.66 2.21 4.43
CA ASN A 38 -3.06 1.57 5.68
C ASN A 38 -4.46 1.97 6.15
N VAL A 39 -4.90 3.15 5.73
CA VAL A 39 -6.26 3.63 5.99
C VAL A 39 -7.32 2.66 5.43
N LEU A 40 -6.99 1.91 4.37
CA LEU A 40 -7.89 0.94 3.75
C LEU A 40 -7.99 -0.36 4.54
N THR A 41 -6.95 -0.72 5.29
CA THR A 41 -6.85 -2.00 6.01
C THR A 41 -7.33 -1.89 7.45
N ASP A 42 -7.09 -0.75 8.12
CA ASP A 42 -7.63 -0.47 9.45
C ASP A 42 -8.17 0.96 9.56
N LEU A 43 -9.48 1.10 9.39
CA LEU A 43 -10.20 2.36 9.56
C LEU A 43 -10.08 2.93 10.99
N LYS A 44 -9.72 2.15 12.00
CA LYS A 44 -9.52 2.67 13.36
C LYS A 44 -8.24 3.50 13.50
N LEU A 45 -7.32 3.38 12.54
CA LEU A 45 -6.11 4.20 12.48
C LEU A 45 -6.40 5.62 11.98
N LEU A 46 -7.53 5.84 11.27
CA LEU A 46 -7.98 7.16 10.82
C LEU A 46 -7.97 8.18 11.96
N ASP A 47 -8.74 7.90 13.00
CA ASP A 47 -8.95 8.86 14.09
C ASP A 47 -7.70 9.03 14.98
N ARG A 48 -6.76 8.07 14.92
CA ARG A 48 -5.54 8.08 15.75
C ARG A 48 -4.37 8.78 15.11
N GLN A 49 -4.27 8.77 13.79
CA GLN A 49 -3.11 9.26 13.04
C GLN A 49 -3.44 10.46 12.16
N PHE A 50 -4.73 10.80 12.04
CA PHE A 50 -5.19 11.85 11.14
C PHE A 50 -6.18 12.79 11.82
N LYS A 51 -6.03 14.07 11.50
CA LYS A 51 -7.12 15.03 11.62
C LYS A 51 -8.03 14.87 10.40
N VAL A 52 -9.22 14.32 10.65
CA VAL A 52 -10.25 14.12 9.63
C VAL A 52 -11.15 15.36 9.58
N SER A 53 -11.43 15.85 8.38
CA SER A 53 -12.39 16.93 8.12
C SER A 53 -13.26 16.58 6.93
N GLU A 54 -14.53 16.98 6.95
CA GLU A 54 -15.38 16.92 5.75
C GLU A 54 -14.89 17.93 4.71
N ASP A 55 -14.85 17.53 3.43
CA ASP A 55 -14.48 18.37 2.29
C ASP A 55 -15.66 18.59 1.32
N GLY A 56 -16.87 18.42 1.85
CA GLY A 56 -18.12 18.59 1.12
C GLY A 56 -18.47 17.42 0.21
N ALA A 57 -19.33 17.68 -0.78
CA ALA A 57 -19.75 16.69 -1.75
C ALA A 57 -19.59 17.22 -3.19
N HIS A 58 -18.92 16.44 -4.03
CA HIS A 58 -18.69 16.75 -5.43
C HIS A 58 -18.43 15.46 -6.22
N ASP A 59 -18.66 15.51 -7.54
CA ASP A 59 -18.51 14.36 -8.44
C ASP A 59 -19.31 13.12 -8.01
N GLY A 60 -20.49 13.36 -7.42
CA GLY A 60 -21.38 12.31 -6.90
C GLY A 60 -20.88 11.62 -5.63
N GLN A 61 -19.84 12.15 -4.98
CA GLN A 61 -19.21 11.56 -3.79
C GLN A 61 -19.21 12.55 -2.63
N ALA A 62 -19.34 12.04 -1.41
CA ALA A 62 -19.06 12.77 -0.17
C ALA A 62 -17.58 12.58 0.19
N TRP A 63 -16.90 13.66 0.52
CA TRP A 63 -15.45 13.67 0.65
C TRP A 63 -15.00 13.89 2.09
N LEU A 64 -14.05 13.07 2.52
CA LEU A 64 -13.30 13.25 3.76
C LEU A 64 -11.85 13.57 3.42
N LYS A 65 -11.28 14.56 4.11
CA LYS A 65 -9.89 14.95 4.01
C LYS A 65 -9.16 14.57 5.29
N LEU A 66 -8.05 13.87 5.11
CA LEU A 66 -7.22 13.32 6.17
C LEU A 66 -5.89 14.05 6.13
N ARG A 67 -5.54 14.71 7.22
CA ARG A 67 -4.22 15.31 7.40
C ARG A 67 -3.47 14.58 8.50
N PRO A 68 -2.22 14.15 8.27
CA PRO A 68 -1.43 13.54 9.32
C PRO A 68 -1.39 14.42 10.58
N ASP A 69 -1.41 13.79 11.74
CA ASP A 69 -1.24 14.47 13.02
C ASP A 69 0.23 14.68 13.42
N THR A 70 1.15 14.11 12.64
CA THR A 70 2.60 14.15 12.81
C THR A 70 3.30 14.84 11.64
N ASP A 71 4.38 15.55 11.95
CA ASP A 71 5.25 16.21 10.96
C ASP A 71 6.21 15.22 10.27
N GLN A 72 6.21 13.94 10.66
CA GLN A 72 7.03 12.89 10.05
C GLN A 72 6.38 12.20 8.85
N ALA A 73 5.14 12.58 8.50
CA ALA A 73 4.45 11.96 7.38
C ALA A 73 5.06 12.35 6.03
N GLU A 74 5.18 11.39 5.12
CA GLU A 74 5.70 11.60 3.76
C GLU A 74 4.68 12.23 2.80
N PHE A 75 3.50 12.57 3.30
CA PHE A 75 2.44 13.18 2.51
C PHE A 75 1.74 14.31 3.24
N LYS A 76 1.16 15.21 2.46
CA LYS A 76 0.51 16.43 2.95
C LYS A 76 -0.93 16.18 3.36
N TYR A 77 -1.67 15.43 2.55
CA TYR A 77 -3.04 14.99 2.86
C TYR A 77 -3.47 13.81 1.97
N ALA A 78 -4.51 13.12 2.43
CA ALA A 78 -5.30 12.19 1.64
C ALA A 78 -6.76 12.66 1.57
N GLU A 79 -7.45 12.36 0.48
CA GLU A 79 -8.89 12.59 0.33
C GLU A 79 -9.57 11.26 -0.02
N LEU A 80 -10.69 10.98 0.63
CA LEU A 80 -11.49 9.78 0.44
C LEU A 80 -12.89 10.16 -0.05
N GLY A 81 -13.23 9.75 -1.26
CA GLY A 81 -14.54 9.99 -1.89
C GLY A 81 -15.44 8.77 -1.75
N PHE A 82 -16.57 8.96 -1.06
CA PHE A 82 -17.55 7.92 -0.77
C PHE A 82 -18.86 8.14 -1.52
N ALA A 83 -19.43 7.07 -2.05
CA ALA A 83 -20.79 7.02 -2.58
C ALA A 83 -21.39 5.66 -2.23
N ASP A 84 -22.72 5.57 -2.03
CA ASP A 84 -23.43 4.33 -1.69
C ASP A 84 -22.80 3.53 -0.52
N ASN A 85 -22.22 4.25 0.44
CA ASN A 85 -21.50 3.69 1.60
C ASN A 85 -20.28 2.82 1.23
N GLN A 86 -19.62 3.16 0.11
CA GLN A 86 -18.41 2.53 -0.41
C GLN A 86 -17.36 3.59 -0.78
N LEU A 87 -16.08 3.23 -0.69
CA LEU A 87 -14.98 4.08 -1.15
C LEU A 87 -14.84 3.96 -2.68
N HIS A 88 -15.01 5.06 -3.39
CA HIS A 88 -14.92 5.10 -4.85
C HIS A 88 -13.61 5.73 -5.33
N THR A 89 -13.17 6.79 -4.68
CA THR A 89 -11.97 7.52 -5.09
C THR A 89 -11.11 7.80 -3.89
N MET A 90 -9.81 7.78 -4.12
CA MET A 90 -8.83 8.18 -3.14
C MET A 90 -7.77 9.03 -3.82
N VAL A 91 -7.42 10.14 -3.21
CA VAL A 91 -6.42 11.08 -3.70
C VAL A 91 -5.36 11.26 -2.63
N PHE A 92 -4.10 11.28 -3.04
CA PHE A 92 -2.97 11.62 -2.19
C PHE A 92 -2.19 12.75 -2.82
N GLU A 93 -1.78 13.71 -1.99
CA GLU A 93 -0.78 14.70 -2.35
C GLU A 93 0.41 14.53 -1.42
N ASP A 94 1.59 14.26 -1.98
CA ASP A 94 2.82 14.15 -1.21
C ASP A 94 3.37 15.54 -0.80
N LEU A 95 4.50 15.57 -0.10
CA LEU A 95 5.13 16.84 0.32
C LEU A 95 5.71 17.67 -0.85
N LEU A 96 5.98 17.04 -2.00
CA LEU A 96 6.49 17.70 -3.20
C LEU A 96 5.36 18.25 -4.08
N GLY A 97 4.10 17.88 -3.79
CA GLY A 97 2.92 18.27 -4.54
C GLY A 97 2.52 17.25 -5.60
N ASP A 98 3.17 16.08 -5.65
CA ASP A 98 2.79 15.01 -6.57
C ASP A 98 1.44 14.42 -6.13
N ARG A 99 0.51 14.39 -7.09
CA ARG A 99 -0.88 13.98 -6.85
C ARG A 99 -1.17 12.62 -7.47
N THR A 100 -1.45 11.63 -6.62
CA THR A 100 -1.89 10.29 -7.05
C THR A 100 -3.38 10.13 -6.85
N THR A 101 -4.11 9.68 -7.88
CA THR A 101 -5.55 9.39 -7.80
C THR A 101 -5.81 7.91 -8.08
N ILE A 102 -6.44 7.23 -7.12
CA ILE A 102 -6.86 5.82 -7.23
C ILE A 102 -8.39 5.80 -7.31
N ARG A 103 -8.91 5.10 -8.32
CA ARG A 103 -10.35 4.85 -8.48
C ARG A 103 -10.61 3.37 -8.31
N PHE A 104 -11.53 3.05 -7.41
CA PHE A 104 -11.92 1.68 -7.12
C PHE A 104 -13.17 1.30 -7.91
N SER A 105 -13.21 0.06 -8.38
CA SER A 105 -14.37 -0.56 -9.00
C SER A 105 -14.51 -1.99 -8.52
N ASP A 106 -15.69 -2.59 -8.75
CA ASP A 106 -15.93 -4.02 -8.51
C ASP A 106 -15.63 -4.48 -7.08
N TRP A 107 -15.99 -3.65 -6.10
CA TRP A 107 -15.83 -4.00 -4.68
C TRP A 107 -16.52 -5.32 -4.36
N ARG A 108 -15.75 -6.27 -3.83
CA ARG A 108 -16.26 -7.53 -3.30
C ARG A 108 -15.85 -7.68 -1.84
N ARG A 109 -16.83 -7.67 -0.94
CA ARG A 109 -16.60 -7.88 0.49
C ARG A 109 -16.60 -9.35 0.84
N ASN A 110 -15.77 -9.72 1.82
CA ASN A 110 -15.75 -11.06 2.43
C ASN A 110 -15.54 -12.20 1.42
N VAL A 111 -14.79 -11.94 0.34
CA VAL A 111 -14.42 -13.00 -0.62
C VAL A 111 -13.47 -13.97 0.07
N LYS A 112 -13.69 -15.27 -0.14
CA LYS A 112 -12.72 -16.28 0.27
C LYS A 112 -11.52 -16.22 -0.67
N LEU A 113 -10.40 -15.73 -0.15
CA LEU A 113 -9.13 -15.72 -0.88
C LEU A 113 -8.35 -17.01 -0.57
N PRO A 114 -7.67 -17.61 -1.57
CA PRO A 114 -6.68 -18.66 -1.35
C PRO A 114 -5.57 -18.21 -0.38
N ALA A 115 -5.11 -19.12 0.49
CA ALA A 115 -4.12 -18.80 1.53
C ALA A 115 -2.73 -18.42 0.98
N ASP A 116 -2.48 -18.69 -0.29
CA ASP A 116 -1.27 -18.35 -1.05
C ASP A 116 -1.36 -17.01 -1.79
N THR A 117 -2.50 -16.31 -1.76
CA THR A 117 -2.70 -15.02 -2.45
C THR A 117 -1.66 -13.97 -2.05
N PHE A 118 -1.18 -14.03 -0.81
CA PHE A 118 -0.22 -13.08 -0.25
C PHE A 118 1.19 -13.68 -0.11
N ARG A 119 1.47 -14.81 -0.77
CA ARG A 119 2.81 -15.41 -0.81
C ARG A 119 3.53 -14.96 -2.07
N PHE A 120 4.75 -14.45 -1.90
CA PHE A 120 5.62 -14.09 -3.01
C PHE A 120 6.92 -14.88 -2.96
N THR A 121 7.41 -15.28 -4.13
CA THR A 121 8.73 -15.88 -4.30
C THR A 121 9.42 -15.13 -5.44
N PRO A 122 10.59 -14.52 -5.21
CA PRO A 122 11.34 -13.84 -6.26
C PRO A 122 11.55 -14.75 -7.47
N PRO A 123 11.29 -14.27 -8.70
CA PRO A 123 11.52 -15.07 -9.89
C PRO A 123 13.01 -15.34 -10.10
N PRO A 124 13.38 -16.45 -10.75
CA PRO A 124 14.78 -16.77 -11.03
C PRO A 124 15.48 -15.64 -11.78
N GLY A 125 16.70 -15.30 -11.34
CA GLY A 125 17.51 -14.25 -11.95
C GLY A 125 17.14 -12.83 -11.53
N ALA A 126 16.12 -12.63 -10.69
CA ALA A 126 15.87 -11.32 -10.11
C ALA A 126 16.89 -10.98 -9.02
N ASP A 127 17.39 -9.74 -9.03
CA ASP A 127 18.23 -9.20 -7.97
C ASP A 127 17.37 -8.88 -6.75
N VAL A 128 17.76 -9.34 -5.56
CA VAL A 128 16.96 -9.17 -4.32
C VAL A 128 17.71 -8.28 -3.35
N ILE A 129 17.11 -7.13 -3.04
CA ILE A 129 17.73 -6.07 -2.24
C ILE A 129 16.90 -5.81 -0.98
N GLY A 130 17.56 -5.76 0.19
CA GLY A 130 16.95 -5.37 1.47
C GLY A 130 16.87 -6.50 2.49
N ASP A 131 15.78 -6.53 3.28
CA ASP A 131 15.57 -7.48 4.39
C ASP A 131 15.05 -8.85 3.90
N ALA A 132 15.77 -9.40 2.92
CA ALA A 132 15.50 -10.73 2.43
C ALA A 132 15.85 -11.77 3.51
N PRO A 133 15.07 -12.86 3.64
CA PRO A 133 15.49 -13.97 4.50
C PRO A 133 16.83 -14.48 3.98
N ALA A 134 17.79 -14.69 4.89
CA ALA A 134 19.08 -15.27 4.51
C ALA A 134 18.81 -16.56 3.71
N ALA A 135 19.33 -16.61 2.48
CA ALA A 135 19.29 -17.83 1.71
C ALA A 135 20.01 -18.92 2.53
N GLU A 136 19.31 -20.01 2.85
CA GLU A 136 19.96 -21.20 3.38
C GLU A 136 20.94 -21.68 2.32
N ALA A 137 22.23 -21.40 2.52
CA ALA A 137 23.28 -21.90 1.66
C ALA A 137 23.36 -23.42 1.89
N TYR A 138 22.85 -24.19 0.94
CA TYR A 138 23.10 -25.63 0.89
C TYR A 138 24.49 -25.82 0.27
N PRO A 139 25.53 -26.21 1.04
CA PRO A 139 26.83 -26.48 0.45
C PRO A 139 26.70 -27.66 -0.52
N LEU A 140 27.26 -27.50 -1.72
CA LEU A 140 27.39 -28.61 -2.66
C LEU A 140 28.27 -29.68 -2.00
N LYS A 141 27.71 -30.87 -1.77
CA LYS A 141 28.51 -32.04 -1.39
C LYS A 141 29.35 -32.44 -2.60
N ASN A 142 30.68 -32.33 -2.44
CA ASN A 142 31.67 -32.89 -3.38
C ASN A 142 31.62 -34.42 -3.37
#